data_AF-F4BIZ6-F1
#
_entry.id   AF-F4BIZ6-F1
#
_cell.length_a   1.000
_cell.length_b   1.000
_cell.length_c   1.000
_cell.angle_alpha   90.00
_cell.angle_beta   90.00
_cell.angle_gamma   90.00
#
_symmetry.space_group_name_H-M   'P 1'
#
loop_
_entity.id
_entity.type
_entity.pdbx_description
1 polymer ?
#
loop_
_entity_poly.entity_id
_entity_poly.type
_entity_poly.pdbx_seq_one_letter_code
_entity_poly.pdbx_strand_id
1 'polypeptide(L)'
;MAQRFNKISINSFIRGFTLVELMVALTISAIVIIMAINIYFSAKQNYQKAKQDADQDIKALVTKKIFYDALITAGLSCKYGSKKQQYINKTAENQINANFIYNGSAIRIGKISEITDLIQDSLGNNKGFLYQYDTNYIMVKSEKSFTSLASTPINLSLPLATSQQWHSGDYLALCNNDYVDIVKVASIDKNKRKVNLVVAPANEFDRGDYVGKFSIQIFYIAATHDPKDSQKIIYSLYMYNKDGSAAAVAYPLVEGVSDLNISYALIDKDNLTWRDITTATDLDDLKTKALKISFKINDKYFEKIILL
;
A
#
# COMPACT_ATOMS: atom_id res chain seq x y z
N MET A 1 -81.24 52.58 -7.79
CA MET A 1 -79.80 52.34 -8.07
C MET A 1 -79.07 52.38 -6.72
N ALA A 2 -78.08 51.50 -6.53
CA ALA A 2 -77.23 51.29 -5.33
C ALA A 2 -77.61 50.14 -4.36
N GLN A 3 -76.96 49.00 -4.64
CA GLN A 3 -76.24 48.10 -3.72
C GLN A 3 -76.94 47.49 -2.49
N ARG A 4 -77.32 46.20 -2.62
CA ARG A 4 -77.33 45.24 -1.51
C ARG A 4 -76.03 44.42 -1.55
N PHE A 5 -75.12 44.69 -0.62
CA PHE A 5 -74.01 43.80 -0.32
C PHE A 5 -74.51 42.61 0.51
N ASN A 6 -74.37 41.40 -0.01
CA ASN A 6 -74.49 40.18 0.78
C ASN A 6 -73.29 40.10 1.74
N LYS A 7 -73.57 40.25 3.05
CA LYS A 7 -72.61 40.02 4.12
C LYS A 7 -72.54 38.50 4.36
N ILE A 8 -71.50 37.84 3.85
CA ILE A 8 -71.16 36.48 4.25
C ILE A 8 -70.69 36.54 5.71
N SER A 9 -71.56 36.11 6.61
CA SER A 9 -71.24 35.89 8.02
C SER A 9 -70.39 34.62 8.13
N ILE A 10 -69.08 34.77 8.24
CA ILE A 10 -68.19 33.72 8.75
C ILE A 10 -68.36 33.72 10.26
N ASN A 11 -69.33 32.96 10.77
CA ASN A 11 -69.41 32.66 12.19
C ASN A 11 -68.40 31.54 12.50
N SER A 12 -67.14 31.91 12.73
CA SER A 12 -66.16 31.02 13.35
C SER A 12 -66.53 30.85 14.81
N PHE A 13 -67.06 29.67 15.18
CA PHE A 13 -67.15 29.25 16.57
C PHE A 13 -65.73 29.10 17.13
N ILE A 14 -65.22 30.13 17.79
CA ILE A 14 -64.05 30.01 18.65
C ILE A 14 -64.55 29.39 19.96
N ARG A 15 -64.58 28.05 20.03
CA ARG A 15 -64.69 27.33 21.31
C ARG A 15 -63.41 27.63 22.10
N GLY A 16 -63.53 28.32 23.23
CA GLY A 16 -62.41 28.53 24.14
C GLY A 16 -61.95 27.19 24.70
N PHE A 17 -60.64 26.94 24.66
CA PHE A 17 -60.03 25.76 25.28
C PHE A 17 -60.17 25.85 26.81
N THR A 18 -60.49 24.73 27.46
CA THR A 18 -60.49 24.67 28.91
C THR A 18 -59.05 24.59 29.44
N LEU A 19 -58.80 25.14 30.63
CA LEU A 19 -57.46 25.15 31.25
C LEU A 19 -56.89 23.72 31.40
N VAL A 20 -57.75 22.75 31.65
CA VAL A 20 -57.39 21.33 31.75
C VAL A 20 -56.93 20.77 30.41
N GLU A 21 -57.64 21.05 29.31
CA GLU A 21 -57.23 20.63 27.95
C GLU A 21 -55.86 21.22 27.56
N LEU A 22 -55.60 22.48 27.94
CA LEU A 22 -54.30 23.11 27.70
C LEU A 22 -53.17 22.41 28.47
N MET A 23 -53.38 22.07 29.75
CA MET A 23 -52.38 21.37 30.55
C MET A 23 -52.11 19.96 30.03
N VAL A 24 -53.15 19.23 29.60
CA VAL A 24 -53.01 17.90 28.99
C VAL A 24 -52.25 18.00 27.65
N ALA A 25 -52.57 18.97 26.80
CA ALA A 25 -51.85 19.18 25.54
C ALA A 25 -50.36 19.53 25.75
N LEU A 26 -50.05 20.39 26.73
CA LEU A 26 -48.67 20.76 27.08
C LEU A 26 -47.86 19.58 27.63
N THR A 27 -48.48 18.76 28.49
CA THR A 27 -47.81 17.58 29.04
C THR A 27 -47.53 16.54 27.98
N ILE A 28 -48.49 16.24 27.09
CA ILE A 28 -48.27 15.35 25.94
C ILE A 28 -47.18 15.91 25.03
N SER A 29 -47.22 17.21 24.72
CA SER A 29 -46.20 17.86 23.88
C SER A 29 -44.80 17.76 24.50
N ALA A 30 -44.68 18.01 25.81
CA ALA A 30 -43.41 17.88 26.53
C ALA A 30 -42.87 16.45 26.48
N ILE A 31 -43.73 15.44 26.68
CA ILE A 31 -43.36 14.02 26.60
C ILE A 31 -42.87 13.65 25.19
N VAL A 32 -43.57 14.10 24.15
CA VAL A 32 -43.19 13.83 22.75
C VAL A 32 -41.87 14.50 22.40
N ILE A 33 -41.64 15.75 22.83
CA ILE A 33 -40.37 16.46 22.62
C ILE A 33 -39.21 15.71 23.30
N ILE A 34 -39.38 15.27 24.55
CA ILE A 34 -38.35 14.51 25.27
C ILE A 34 -38.05 13.19 24.54
N MET A 35 -39.08 12.47 24.09
CA MET A 35 -38.89 11.25 23.28
C MET A 35 -38.14 11.53 21.98
N ALA A 36 -38.52 12.59 21.25
CA ALA A 36 -37.87 12.97 20.00
C ALA A 36 -36.39 13.34 20.21
N ILE A 37 -36.06 14.04 21.30
CA ILE A 37 -34.68 14.36 21.68
C ILE A 37 -33.88 13.07 21.95
N ASN A 38 -34.43 12.14 22.72
CA ASN A 38 -33.77 10.87 23.02
C ASN A 38 -33.56 10.02 21.75
N ILE A 39 -34.55 9.98 20.86
CA ILE A 39 -34.43 9.31 19.55
C ILE A 39 -33.33 9.97 18.72
N TYR A 40 -33.27 11.30 18.66
CA TYR A 40 -32.23 12.01 17.92
C TYR A 40 -30.82 11.70 18.47
N PHE A 41 -30.63 11.72 19.79
CA PHE A 41 -29.34 11.38 20.39
C PHE A 41 -28.95 9.92 20.12
N SER A 42 -29.89 8.99 20.27
CA SER A 42 -29.66 7.58 19.97
C SER A 42 -29.31 7.36 18.50
N ALA A 43 -30.07 7.96 17.57
CA ALA A 43 -29.81 7.89 16.14
C ALA A 43 -28.45 8.50 15.77
N LYS A 44 -28.08 9.63 16.39
CA LYS A 44 -26.77 10.27 16.19
C LYS A 44 -25.63 9.37 16.68
N GLN A 45 -25.76 8.75 17.85
CA GLN A 45 -24.77 7.81 18.37
C GLN A 45 -24.62 6.58 17.47
N ASN A 46 -25.74 5.99 17.04
CA ASN A 46 -25.75 4.84 16.12
C ASN A 46 -25.11 5.19 14.77
N TYR A 47 -25.39 6.37 14.23
CA TYR A 47 -24.78 6.84 12.99
C TYR A 47 -23.25 7.00 13.14
N GLN A 48 -22.78 7.61 14.23
CA GLN A 48 -21.35 7.78 14.47
C GLN A 48 -20.65 6.42 14.62
N LYS A 49 -21.26 5.48 15.35
CA LYS A 49 -20.75 4.12 15.49
C LYS A 49 -20.67 3.40 14.13
N ALA A 50 -21.77 3.40 13.36
CA ALA A 50 -21.80 2.78 12.04
C ALA A 50 -20.77 3.40 11.08
N LYS A 51 -20.56 4.72 11.16
CA LYS A 51 -19.52 5.42 10.40
C LYS A 51 -18.10 4.97 10.80
N GLN A 52 -17.83 4.81 12.09
CA GLN A 52 -16.53 4.34 12.58
C GLN A 52 -16.26 2.89 12.17
N ASP A 53 -17.26 2.02 12.31
CA ASP A 53 -17.18 0.62 11.90
C ASP A 53 -16.91 0.53 10.38
N ALA A 54 -17.61 1.33 9.57
CA ALA A 54 -17.40 1.38 8.12
C ALA A 54 -16.01 1.89 7.74
N ASP A 55 -15.49 2.95 8.38
CA ASP A 55 -14.13 3.46 8.14
C ASP A 55 -13.08 2.39 8.45
N GLN A 56 -13.26 1.66 9.55
CA GLN A 56 -12.36 0.59 9.96
C GLN A 56 -12.38 -0.59 8.98
N ASP A 57 -13.56 -1.00 8.50
CA ASP A 57 -13.69 -2.08 7.53
C ASP A 57 -13.13 -1.68 6.15
N ILE A 58 -13.29 -0.42 5.73
CA ILE A 58 -12.66 0.12 4.52
C ILE A 58 -11.15 0.07 4.63
N LYS A 59 -10.58 0.57 5.74
CA LYS A 59 -9.12 0.52 5.97
C LYS A 59 -8.62 -0.92 5.95
N ALA A 60 -9.34 -1.86 6.59
CA ALA A 60 -8.99 -3.28 6.57
C ALA A 60 -8.99 -3.83 5.15
N LEU A 61 -10.01 -3.54 4.35
CA LEU A 61 -10.10 -4.01 2.96
C LEU A 61 -8.95 -3.43 2.11
N VAL A 62 -8.65 -2.14 2.25
CA VAL A 62 -7.56 -1.47 1.54
C VAL A 62 -6.21 -2.07 1.92
N THR A 63 -5.92 -2.27 3.21
CA THR A 63 -4.69 -2.92 3.67
C THR A 63 -4.54 -4.34 3.12
N LYS A 64 -5.61 -5.15 3.17
CA LYS A 64 -5.60 -6.51 2.59
C LYS A 64 -5.34 -6.48 1.09
N LYS A 65 -5.92 -5.52 0.37
CA LYS A 65 -5.72 -5.35 -1.07
C LYS A 65 -4.30 -4.94 -1.40
N ILE A 66 -3.72 -3.98 -0.68
CA ILE A 66 -2.32 -3.55 -0.87
C ILE A 66 -1.38 -4.75 -0.78
N PHE A 67 -1.50 -5.56 0.27
CA PHE A 67 -0.64 -6.73 0.43
C PHE A 67 -0.90 -7.81 -0.64
N TYR A 68 -2.16 -8.04 -0.99
CA TYR A 68 -2.50 -8.99 -2.06
C TYR A 68 -1.89 -8.55 -3.40
N ASP A 69 -2.13 -7.31 -3.81
CA ASP A 69 -1.63 -6.76 -5.07
C ASP A 69 -0.10 -6.75 -5.08
N ALA A 70 0.54 -6.33 -3.99
CA ALA A 70 2.00 -6.32 -3.86
C ALA A 70 2.63 -7.71 -4.05
N LEU A 71 2.01 -8.76 -3.51
CA LEU A 71 2.54 -10.13 -3.61
C LEU A 71 2.23 -10.76 -4.97
N ILE A 72 1.01 -10.61 -5.49
CA ILE A 72 0.60 -11.24 -6.75
C ILE A 72 1.25 -10.56 -7.97
N THR A 73 1.54 -9.26 -7.88
CA THR A 73 2.19 -8.52 -8.98
C THR A 73 3.71 -8.41 -8.81
N ALA A 74 4.29 -9.04 -7.78
CA ALA A 74 5.73 -9.03 -7.56
C ALA A 74 6.47 -9.78 -8.67
N GLY A 75 7.61 -9.22 -9.07
CA GLY A 75 8.51 -9.79 -10.07
C GLY A 75 8.72 -8.88 -11.27
N LEU A 76 9.30 -9.48 -12.30
CA LEU A 76 9.65 -8.86 -13.58
C LEU A 76 9.09 -9.73 -14.69
N SER A 77 8.65 -9.11 -15.80
CA SER A 77 8.09 -9.81 -16.95
C SER A 77 9.15 -10.47 -17.85
N CYS A 78 10.27 -10.90 -17.27
CA CYS A 78 11.35 -11.57 -17.99
C CYS A 78 10.81 -12.86 -18.65
N LYS A 79 10.89 -12.93 -19.99
CA LYS A 79 10.22 -13.93 -20.83
C LYS A 79 10.49 -15.39 -20.42
N TYR A 80 11.71 -15.66 -19.94
CA TYR A 80 12.16 -17.00 -19.54
C TYR A 80 12.04 -17.24 -18.02
N GLY A 81 11.40 -16.32 -17.29
CA GLY A 81 11.27 -16.31 -15.85
C GLY A 81 12.55 -15.84 -15.15
N SER A 82 12.40 -15.10 -14.06
CA SER A 82 13.51 -14.44 -13.37
C SER A 82 14.22 -15.29 -12.30
N LYS A 83 13.76 -16.53 -12.06
CA LYS A 83 14.20 -17.30 -10.87
C LYS A 83 15.48 -18.11 -11.07
N LYS A 84 15.67 -18.69 -12.25
CA LYS A 84 16.78 -19.62 -12.53
C LYS A 84 18.01 -18.93 -13.14
N GLN A 85 17.86 -17.66 -13.43
CA GLN A 85 18.84 -16.87 -14.16
C GLN A 85 19.92 -16.36 -13.22
N GLN A 86 21.14 -16.24 -13.72
CA GLN A 86 22.22 -15.67 -12.95
C GLN A 86 22.12 -14.15 -12.96
N TYR A 87 22.01 -13.57 -11.77
CA TYR A 87 21.94 -12.11 -11.60
C TYR A 87 23.34 -11.51 -11.51
N ILE A 88 23.56 -10.43 -12.25
CA ILE A 88 24.82 -9.69 -12.22
C ILE A 88 24.54 -8.21 -11.96
N ASN A 89 25.20 -7.65 -10.94
CA ASN A 89 25.14 -6.23 -10.65
C ASN A 89 26.08 -5.44 -11.57
N LYS A 90 25.50 -4.56 -12.40
CA LYS A 90 26.18 -3.60 -13.29
C LYS A 90 25.68 -2.16 -13.06
N THR A 91 25.33 -1.84 -11.81
CA THR A 91 24.88 -0.48 -11.44
C THR A 91 26.02 0.50 -11.08
N ALA A 92 27.26 -0.01 -10.95
CA ALA A 92 28.40 0.65 -10.31
C ALA A 92 28.16 1.02 -8.83
N GLU A 93 27.13 0.46 -8.20
CA GLU A 93 26.81 0.69 -6.79
C GLU A 93 26.97 -0.62 -6.02
N ASN A 94 27.74 -0.56 -4.93
CA ASN A 94 27.84 -1.66 -3.99
C ASN A 94 27.10 -1.26 -2.71
N GLN A 95 25.79 -1.49 -2.70
CA GLN A 95 24.96 -1.24 -1.53
C GLN A 95 25.05 -2.46 -0.60
N ILE A 96 25.63 -2.25 0.58
CA ILE A 96 26.02 -3.30 1.56
C ILE A 96 24.82 -4.18 2.00
N ASN A 97 23.57 -3.71 1.81
CA ASN A 97 22.34 -4.45 2.14
C ASN A 97 21.38 -4.67 0.96
N ALA A 98 21.86 -4.50 -0.28
CA ALA A 98 21.03 -4.62 -1.50
C ALA A 98 21.05 -6.02 -2.13
N ASN A 99 21.40 -7.08 -1.40
CA ASN A 99 21.43 -8.44 -1.94
C ASN A 99 20.08 -8.83 -2.59
N PHE A 100 18.97 -8.35 -2.04
CA PHE A 100 17.65 -8.58 -2.64
C PHE A 100 17.51 -7.97 -4.04
N ILE A 101 18.14 -6.82 -4.34
CA ILE A 101 18.04 -6.18 -5.67
C ILE A 101 18.67 -7.08 -6.74
N TYR A 102 19.75 -7.78 -6.37
CA TYR A 102 20.61 -8.51 -7.28
C TYR A 102 20.42 -10.03 -7.22
N ASN A 103 19.25 -10.50 -6.79
CA ASN A 103 18.92 -11.94 -6.77
C ASN A 103 17.66 -12.25 -7.59
N GLY A 104 17.34 -13.54 -7.80
CA GLY A 104 16.17 -13.98 -8.57
C GLY A 104 14.82 -13.82 -7.88
N SER A 105 14.83 -13.63 -6.56
CA SER A 105 13.63 -13.64 -5.73
C SER A 105 12.77 -12.40 -5.97
N ALA A 106 11.48 -12.60 -6.22
CA ALA A 106 10.55 -11.49 -6.41
C ALA A 106 10.08 -10.87 -5.08
N ILE A 107 10.10 -11.66 -4.01
CA ILE A 107 9.52 -11.33 -2.70
C ILE A 107 10.47 -11.79 -1.59
N ARG A 108 10.71 -10.92 -0.62
CA ARG A 108 11.40 -11.21 0.64
C ARG A 108 10.54 -10.75 1.81
N ILE A 109 10.47 -11.59 2.84
CA ILE A 109 9.77 -11.29 4.08
C ILE A 109 10.72 -11.49 5.25
N GLY A 110 10.61 -10.68 6.29
CA GLY A 110 11.55 -10.74 7.42
C GLY A 110 11.07 -9.90 8.60
N LYS A 111 11.91 -9.77 9.63
CA LYS A 111 11.65 -8.86 10.75
C LYS A 111 12.18 -7.46 10.42
N ILE A 112 11.45 -6.44 10.84
CA ILE A 112 11.80 -5.03 10.55
C ILE A 112 13.20 -4.67 11.05
N SER A 113 13.65 -5.29 12.14
CA SER A 113 14.98 -5.16 12.73
C SER A 113 16.12 -5.50 11.77
N GLU A 114 15.87 -6.28 10.72
CA GLU A 114 16.88 -6.71 9.75
C GLU A 114 17.09 -5.71 8.60
N ILE A 115 16.21 -4.71 8.47
CA ILE A 115 16.25 -3.72 7.37
C ILE A 115 16.27 -2.28 7.88
N THR A 116 16.56 -2.08 9.16
CA THR A 116 16.57 -0.74 9.79
C THR A 116 17.48 0.23 9.06
N ASP A 117 18.65 -0.25 8.63
CA ASP A 117 19.66 0.56 7.94
C ASP A 117 19.19 1.00 6.54
N LEU A 118 18.28 0.23 5.92
CA LEU A 118 17.73 0.54 4.60
C LEU A 118 16.64 1.61 4.67
N ILE A 119 15.87 1.63 5.76
CA ILE A 119 14.70 2.51 5.93
C ILE A 119 15.01 3.79 6.72
N GLN A 120 16.18 3.89 7.37
CA GLN A 120 16.59 5.04 8.19
C GLN A 120 16.65 6.37 7.42
N ASP A 121 16.93 6.34 6.11
CA ASP A 121 17.04 7.56 5.28
C ASP A 121 15.70 8.15 4.83
N SER A 122 14.60 7.42 4.96
CA SER A 122 13.37 7.76 4.25
C SER A 122 12.55 8.91 4.84
N LEU A 123 13.09 9.59 5.85
CA LEU A 123 12.28 10.32 6.81
C LEU A 123 12.86 11.66 7.30
N GLY A 124 13.61 12.35 6.44
CA GLY A 124 13.90 13.79 6.55
C GLY A 124 14.35 14.29 7.94
N ASN A 125 14.13 15.58 8.20
CA ASN A 125 14.73 16.30 9.35
C ASN A 125 14.00 16.12 10.70
N ASN A 126 13.12 15.14 10.85
CA ASN A 126 12.52 14.82 12.15
C ASN A 126 13.18 13.57 12.71
N LYS A 127 14.20 13.80 13.55
CA LYS A 127 14.89 12.79 14.35
C LYS A 127 13.88 11.84 15.01
N GLY A 128 13.86 10.61 14.49
CA GLY A 128 13.23 9.44 15.10
C GLY A 128 11.90 9.07 14.46
N PHE A 129 11.93 8.43 13.30
CA PHE A 129 10.81 7.58 12.92
C PHE A 129 10.95 6.23 13.61
N LEU A 130 9.90 5.88 14.35
CA LEU A 130 9.78 4.66 15.12
C LEU A 130 9.06 3.66 14.22
N TYR A 131 9.81 2.82 13.50
CA TYR A 131 9.20 1.59 13.00
C TYR A 131 8.65 0.81 14.21
N GLN A 132 7.56 0.09 14.02
CA GLN A 132 7.02 -0.70 15.13
C GLN A 132 7.93 -1.92 15.36
N TYR A 133 8.58 -1.98 16.52
CA TYR A 133 9.40 -3.13 16.92
C TYR A 133 8.61 -4.45 16.84
N ASP A 134 9.32 -5.55 16.64
CA ASP A 134 8.81 -6.92 16.53
C ASP A 134 7.81 -7.21 15.41
N THR A 135 7.59 -6.25 14.50
CA THR A 135 6.77 -6.46 13.30
C THR A 135 7.57 -7.02 12.13
N ASN A 136 6.86 -7.60 11.17
CA ASN A 136 7.43 -8.05 9.91
C ASN A 136 7.40 -6.95 8.85
N TYR A 137 8.18 -7.14 7.77
CA TYR A 137 8.09 -6.37 6.54
C TYR A 137 7.84 -7.30 5.34
N ILE A 138 7.36 -6.71 4.24
CA ILE A 138 7.28 -7.35 2.92
C ILE A 138 8.07 -6.50 1.94
N MET A 139 9.08 -7.08 1.31
CA MET A 139 9.88 -6.45 0.28
C MET A 139 9.60 -7.13 -1.05
N VAL A 140 9.28 -6.34 -2.08
CA VAL A 140 8.93 -6.86 -3.42
C VAL A 140 9.69 -6.11 -4.51
N LYS A 141 10.02 -6.83 -5.58
CA LYS A 141 10.39 -6.24 -6.87
C LYS A 141 9.11 -5.94 -7.63
N SER A 142 8.94 -4.71 -8.10
CA SER A 142 7.78 -4.28 -8.85
C SER A 142 8.21 -3.67 -10.16
N GLU A 143 7.84 -4.30 -11.27
CA GLU A 143 8.01 -3.74 -12.60
C GLU A 143 7.17 -2.47 -12.76
N LYS A 144 7.78 -1.41 -13.30
CA LYS A 144 7.10 -0.14 -13.60
C LYS A 144 6.77 0.01 -15.07
N SER A 145 7.68 -0.47 -15.92
CA SER A 145 7.52 -0.43 -17.38
C SER A 145 8.59 -1.31 -18.00
N PHE A 146 8.29 -1.87 -19.16
CA PHE A 146 9.23 -2.72 -19.89
C PHE A 146 9.13 -2.49 -21.40
N THR A 147 10.15 -2.97 -22.09
CA THR A 147 10.27 -3.04 -23.53
C THR A 147 11.19 -4.20 -23.89
N SER A 148 11.59 -4.27 -25.16
CA SER A 148 12.62 -5.18 -25.64
C SER A 148 13.76 -4.42 -26.31
N LEU A 149 14.89 -5.10 -26.47
CA LEU A 149 16.01 -4.58 -27.25
C LEU A 149 15.68 -4.51 -28.73
N ALA A 150 15.97 -3.36 -29.35
CA ALA A 150 15.89 -3.21 -30.80
C ALA A 150 17.05 -3.91 -31.53
N SER A 151 18.20 -4.02 -30.87
CA SER A 151 19.40 -4.71 -31.34
C SER A 151 20.32 -5.04 -30.16
N THR A 152 21.37 -5.82 -30.40
CA THR A 152 22.42 -6.11 -29.41
C THR A 152 22.99 -4.82 -28.81
N PRO A 153 23.18 -4.72 -27.48
CA PRO A 153 23.81 -3.58 -26.84
C PRO A 153 25.27 -3.44 -27.28
N ILE A 154 25.76 -2.20 -27.38
CA ILE A 154 27.16 -1.92 -27.75
C ILE A 154 27.77 -1.04 -26.67
N ASN A 155 28.71 -1.59 -25.90
CA ASN A 155 29.30 -0.92 -24.73
C ASN A 155 28.22 -0.44 -23.76
N LEU A 156 28.13 0.88 -23.55
CA LEU A 156 27.15 1.53 -22.68
C LEU A 156 25.82 1.79 -23.39
N SER A 157 25.70 1.48 -24.68
CA SER A 157 24.53 1.79 -25.50
C SER A 157 23.50 0.67 -25.44
N LEU A 158 22.31 0.98 -24.94
CA LEU A 158 21.15 0.11 -24.90
C LEU A 158 20.05 0.60 -25.86
N PRO A 159 19.95 0.04 -27.07
CA PRO A 159 18.94 0.42 -28.06
C PRO A 159 17.60 -0.29 -27.77
N LEU A 160 16.52 0.48 -27.68
CA LEU A 160 15.19 -0.01 -27.28
C LEU A 160 14.22 -0.06 -28.46
N ALA A 161 13.34 -1.07 -28.47
CA ALA A 161 12.29 -1.21 -29.48
C ALA A 161 11.28 -0.05 -29.42
N THR A 162 10.92 0.37 -28.21
CA THR A 162 9.99 1.48 -27.95
C THR A 162 10.65 2.57 -27.12
N SER A 163 10.27 3.82 -27.37
CA SER A 163 10.64 4.94 -26.48
C SER A 163 10.08 4.70 -25.08
N GLN A 164 10.84 5.06 -24.05
CA GLN A 164 10.43 4.94 -22.64
C GLN A 164 10.62 6.27 -21.91
N GLN A 165 9.81 6.51 -20.88
CA GLN A 165 9.91 7.69 -20.01
C GLN A 165 10.75 7.38 -18.76
N TRP A 166 11.90 6.74 -18.96
CA TRP A 166 12.87 6.51 -17.89
C TRP A 166 13.66 7.79 -17.61
N HIS A 167 14.46 7.78 -16.56
CA HIS A 167 15.29 8.90 -16.12
C HIS A 167 16.72 8.43 -15.80
N SER A 168 17.65 9.37 -15.77
CA SER A 168 19.00 9.11 -15.26
C SER A 168 18.93 8.62 -13.82
N GLY A 169 19.72 7.60 -13.50
CA GLY A 169 19.73 6.94 -12.19
C GLY A 169 18.78 5.76 -12.06
N ASP A 170 17.80 5.59 -12.96
CA ASP A 170 16.85 4.46 -12.89
C ASP A 170 17.58 3.11 -12.96
N TYR A 171 17.07 2.13 -12.19
CA TYR A 171 17.51 0.73 -12.32
C TYR A 171 16.68 0.00 -13.37
N LEU A 172 17.38 -0.74 -14.22
CA LEU A 172 16.78 -1.60 -15.23
C LEU A 172 17.27 -3.04 -15.05
N ALA A 173 16.39 -4.00 -15.34
CA ALA A 173 16.76 -5.40 -15.50
C ALA A 173 16.78 -5.73 -16.98
N LEU A 174 17.90 -6.27 -17.46
CA LEU A 174 18.04 -6.87 -18.79
C LEU A 174 17.98 -8.39 -18.60
N CYS A 175 17.04 -9.05 -19.28
CA CYS A 175 16.83 -10.48 -19.13
C CYS A 175 16.89 -11.18 -20.49
N ASN A 176 17.76 -12.19 -20.61
CA ASN A 176 17.72 -13.18 -21.70
C ASN A 176 17.25 -14.53 -21.13
N ASN A 177 17.69 -15.68 -21.65
CA ASN A 177 17.37 -17.02 -21.13
C ASN A 177 18.18 -17.41 -19.88
N ASP A 178 19.44 -16.98 -19.78
CA ASP A 178 20.40 -17.47 -18.79
C ASP A 178 20.76 -16.43 -17.72
N TYR A 179 20.66 -15.14 -18.05
CA TYR A 179 21.20 -14.04 -17.27
C TYR A 179 20.19 -12.92 -17.02
N VAL A 180 20.35 -12.27 -15.86
CA VAL A 180 19.74 -10.97 -15.55
C VAL A 180 20.81 -9.96 -15.16
N ASP A 181 21.05 -8.99 -16.03
CA ASP A 181 21.94 -7.88 -15.71
C ASP A 181 21.13 -6.73 -15.12
N ILE A 182 21.42 -6.37 -13.87
CA ILE A 182 20.87 -5.18 -13.23
C ILE A 182 21.77 -4.00 -13.55
N VAL A 183 21.29 -3.10 -14.40
CA VAL A 183 22.06 -1.95 -14.89
C VAL A 183 21.46 -0.64 -14.39
N LYS A 184 22.23 0.44 -14.50
CA LYS A 184 21.78 1.79 -14.16
C LYS A 184 21.83 2.72 -15.36
N VAL A 185 20.77 3.51 -15.54
CA VAL A 185 20.69 4.53 -16.59
C VAL A 185 21.63 5.69 -16.29
N ALA A 186 22.53 6.02 -17.22
CA ALA A 186 23.34 7.23 -17.18
C ALA A 186 22.60 8.40 -17.84
N SER A 187 22.07 8.19 -19.05
CA SER A 187 21.34 9.21 -19.82
C SER A 187 20.42 8.57 -20.86
N ILE A 188 19.52 9.37 -21.44
CA ILE A 188 18.51 8.88 -22.38
C ILE A 188 18.51 9.76 -23.63
N ASP A 189 18.70 9.12 -24.77
CA ASP A 189 18.52 9.73 -26.09
C ASP A 189 17.11 9.37 -26.59
N LYS A 190 16.15 10.25 -26.31
CA LYS A 190 14.74 10.07 -26.70
C LYS A 190 14.56 10.04 -28.21
N ASN A 191 15.39 10.76 -28.97
CA ASN A 191 15.30 10.84 -30.42
C ASN A 191 15.73 9.52 -31.09
N LYS A 192 16.71 8.83 -30.50
CA LYS A 192 17.24 7.57 -31.02
C LYS A 192 16.72 6.32 -30.31
N ARG A 193 15.72 6.46 -29.42
CA ARG A 193 15.16 5.36 -28.59
C ARG A 193 16.26 4.56 -27.90
N LYS A 194 17.24 5.26 -27.34
CA LYS A 194 18.45 4.67 -26.79
C LYS A 194 18.66 5.13 -25.36
N VAL A 195 19.10 4.21 -24.52
CA VAL A 195 19.53 4.46 -23.16
C VAL A 195 21.04 4.29 -23.11
N ASN A 196 21.74 5.22 -22.46
CA ASN A 196 23.14 5.02 -22.13
C ASN A 196 23.24 4.54 -20.69
N LEU A 197 24.06 3.53 -20.44
CA LEU A 197 24.26 2.90 -19.15
C LEU A 197 25.50 3.45 -18.45
N VAL A 198 25.52 3.35 -17.13
CA VAL A 198 26.72 3.71 -16.34
C VAL A 198 27.82 2.66 -16.49
N VAL A 199 27.44 1.38 -16.55
CA VAL A 199 28.34 0.25 -16.81
C VAL A 199 27.72 -0.60 -17.91
N ALA A 200 28.57 -1.15 -18.79
CA ALA A 200 28.13 -2.07 -19.81
C ALA A 200 27.57 -3.36 -19.16
N PRO A 201 26.58 -4.02 -19.80
CA PRO A 201 26.17 -5.35 -19.41
C PRO A 201 27.40 -6.30 -19.39
N ALA A 202 27.40 -7.26 -18.47
CA ALA A 202 28.41 -8.32 -18.41
C ALA A 202 28.18 -9.37 -19.50
N ASN A 203 26.90 -9.64 -19.78
CA ASN A 203 26.49 -10.73 -20.64
C ASN A 203 26.02 -10.22 -22.00
N GLU A 204 25.94 -11.15 -22.95
CA GLU A 204 25.43 -10.88 -24.28
C GLU A 204 23.89 -10.91 -24.25
N PHE A 205 23.29 -9.84 -24.78
CA PHE A 205 21.85 -9.71 -24.94
C PHE A 205 21.56 -9.38 -26.39
N ASP A 206 20.48 -9.94 -26.92
CA ASP A 206 20.14 -9.84 -28.33
C ASP A 206 18.85 -9.07 -28.56
N ARG A 207 18.58 -8.79 -29.84
CA ARG A 207 17.32 -8.20 -30.26
C ARG A 207 16.14 -9.02 -29.74
N GLY A 208 15.19 -8.34 -29.10
CA GLY A 208 14.00 -8.96 -28.53
C GLY A 208 14.13 -9.36 -27.07
N ASP A 209 15.33 -9.35 -26.49
CA ASP A 209 15.51 -9.59 -25.06
C ASP A 209 14.86 -8.48 -24.23
N TYR A 210 14.42 -8.87 -23.03
CA TYR A 210 13.63 -8.00 -22.16
C TYR A 210 14.50 -6.91 -21.54
N VAL A 211 13.95 -5.70 -21.46
CA VAL A 211 14.48 -4.60 -20.66
C VAL A 211 13.34 -3.96 -19.90
N GLY A 212 13.42 -3.90 -18.58
CA GLY A 212 12.40 -3.20 -17.80
C GLY A 212 12.91 -2.45 -16.60
N LYS A 213 12.28 -1.30 -16.35
CA LYS A 213 12.44 -0.52 -15.14
C LYS A 213 11.68 -1.21 -14.02
N PHE A 214 12.33 -1.36 -12.88
CA PHE A 214 11.72 -1.91 -11.68
C PHE A 214 12.04 -1.05 -10.46
N SER A 215 11.25 -1.22 -9.42
CA SER A 215 11.51 -0.65 -8.10
C SER A 215 11.47 -1.72 -7.02
N ILE A 216 12.18 -1.47 -5.93
CA ILE A 216 12.05 -2.20 -4.68
C ILE A 216 11.04 -1.47 -3.83
N GLN A 217 9.97 -2.15 -3.46
CA GLN A 217 8.96 -1.64 -2.55
C GLN A 217 9.03 -2.43 -1.24
N ILE A 218 9.07 -1.72 -0.11
CA ILE A 218 9.06 -2.32 1.22
C ILE A 218 7.83 -1.81 1.96
N PHE A 219 6.97 -2.74 2.35
CA PHE A 219 5.80 -2.49 3.17
C PHE A 219 6.11 -2.83 4.63
N TYR A 220 5.92 -1.87 5.52
CA TYR A 220 6.23 -1.99 6.94
C TYR A 220 5.37 -1.04 7.77
N ILE A 221 5.32 -1.27 9.08
CA ILE A 221 4.61 -0.37 10.01
C ILE A 221 5.59 0.66 10.56
N ALA A 222 5.22 1.93 10.43
CA ALA A 222 5.94 3.02 11.06
C ALA A 222 4.98 3.99 11.73
N ALA A 223 5.53 4.73 12.67
CA ALA A 223 4.77 5.63 13.51
C ALA A 223 5.18 7.09 13.26
N THR A 224 4.18 7.96 13.23
CA THR A 224 4.35 9.41 13.25
C THR A 224 3.72 9.98 14.51
N HIS A 225 4.28 11.08 15.01
CA HIS A 225 3.63 11.86 16.05
C HIS A 225 2.35 12.50 15.50
N ASP A 226 1.30 12.53 16.32
CA ASP A 226 0.09 13.28 16.01
C ASP A 226 0.46 14.77 15.88
N PRO A 227 0.10 15.45 14.78
CA PRO A 227 0.40 16.87 14.60
C PRO A 227 -0.17 17.76 15.71
N LYS A 228 -1.19 17.29 16.43
CA LYS A 228 -1.86 18.02 17.51
C LYS A 228 -1.38 17.62 18.90
N ASP A 229 -0.73 16.47 19.03
CA ASP A 229 -0.25 15.93 20.30
C ASP A 229 1.05 15.13 20.08
N SER A 230 2.18 15.74 20.39
CA SER A 230 3.49 15.13 20.21
C SER A 230 3.76 13.91 21.10
N GLN A 231 2.90 13.60 22.07
CA GLN A 231 2.99 12.37 22.86
C GLN A 231 2.19 11.21 22.27
N LYS A 232 1.26 11.51 21.37
CA LYS A 232 0.44 10.50 20.73
C LYS A 232 1.10 10.02 19.45
N ILE A 233 1.30 8.70 19.38
CA ILE A 233 1.89 8.04 18.22
C ILE A 233 0.77 7.41 17.39
N ILE A 234 0.83 7.62 16.08
CA ILE A 234 -0.11 7.04 15.11
C ILE A 234 0.68 6.08 14.23
N TYR A 235 0.39 4.79 14.36
CA TYR A 235 0.96 3.76 13.48
C TYR A 235 0.23 3.75 12.14
N SER A 236 0.98 3.58 11.07
CA SER A 236 0.44 3.44 9.71
C SER A 236 1.21 2.39 8.94
N LEU A 237 0.56 1.81 7.93
CA LEU A 237 1.25 1.07 6.89
C LEU A 237 1.99 2.05 5.99
N TYR A 238 3.30 1.87 5.85
CA TYR A 238 4.16 2.63 4.97
C TYR A 238 4.62 1.80 3.79
N MET A 239 4.89 2.47 2.67
CA MET A 239 5.63 1.92 1.54
C MET A 239 6.88 2.77 1.30
N TYR A 240 8.04 2.14 1.47
CA TYR A 240 9.33 2.65 1.02
C TYR A 240 9.56 2.20 -0.42
N ASN A 241 9.87 3.12 -1.32
CA ASN A 241 10.08 2.83 -2.73
C ASN A 241 11.46 3.34 -3.20
N LYS A 242 12.25 2.43 -3.79
CA LYS A 242 13.58 2.69 -4.36
C LYS A 242 13.61 2.21 -5.80
N ASP A 243 13.71 3.12 -6.76
CA ASP A 243 13.61 2.83 -8.21
C ASP A 243 14.86 3.21 -9.03
N GLY A 244 15.94 3.59 -8.35
CA GLY A 244 17.18 4.04 -8.97
C GLY A 244 18.19 4.55 -7.95
N SER A 245 19.17 5.33 -8.36
CA SER A 245 20.21 5.91 -7.48
C SER A 245 19.72 7.06 -6.59
N ALA A 246 18.58 7.68 -6.92
CA ALA A 246 17.98 8.72 -6.09
C ALA A 246 17.65 8.22 -4.68
N ALA A 247 17.53 9.14 -3.72
CA ALA A 247 17.06 8.79 -2.37
C ALA A 247 15.70 8.09 -2.46
N ALA A 248 15.51 7.04 -1.67
CA ALA A 248 14.23 6.38 -1.59
C ALA A 248 13.17 7.30 -0.98
N VAL A 249 11.91 7.06 -1.33
CA VAL A 249 10.79 7.84 -0.79
C VAL A 249 9.87 6.91 -0.03
N ALA A 250 9.49 7.30 1.19
CA ALA A 250 8.49 6.60 1.98
C ALA A 250 7.16 7.36 1.97
N TYR A 251 6.06 6.61 1.80
CA TYR A 251 4.71 7.15 1.78
C TYR A 251 3.83 6.42 2.80
N PRO A 252 3.06 7.14 3.64
CA PRO A 252 2.00 6.51 4.41
C PRO A 252 0.88 6.06 3.46
N LEU A 253 0.42 4.82 3.61
CA LEU A 253 -0.65 4.23 2.81
C LEU A 253 -1.97 4.17 3.56
N VAL A 254 -1.95 3.64 4.79
CA VAL A 254 -3.15 3.44 5.61
C VAL A 254 -2.84 3.75 7.07
N GLU A 255 -3.55 4.72 7.63
CA GLU A 255 -3.44 5.11 9.04
C GLU A 255 -4.15 4.11 9.97
N GLY A 256 -3.59 3.93 11.16
CA GLY A 256 -4.14 3.10 12.23
C GLY A 256 -3.76 1.63 12.14
N VAL A 257 -2.89 1.25 11.19
CA VAL A 257 -2.42 -0.13 11.01
C VAL A 257 -1.24 -0.39 11.94
N SER A 258 -1.31 -1.46 12.72
CA SER A 258 -0.26 -1.91 13.64
C SER A 258 -0.12 -3.44 13.67
N ASP A 259 0.87 -3.95 14.41
CA ASP A 259 1.08 -5.37 14.72
C ASP A 259 1.15 -6.27 13.46
N LEU A 260 1.88 -5.81 12.43
CA LEU A 260 2.07 -6.59 11.21
C LEU A 260 2.89 -7.85 11.50
N ASN A 261 2.27 -9.02 11.32
CA ASN A 261 2.91 -10.33 11.43
C ASN A 261 2.64 -11.17 10.18
N ILE A 262 3.64 -11.94 9.77
CA ILE A 262 3.59 -12.79 8.59
C ILE A 262 3.96 -14.21 8.99
N SER A 263 3.14 -15.14 8.54
CA SER A 263 3.38 -16.57 8.69
C SER A 263 3.15 -17.29 7.36
N TYR A 264 3.79 -18.45 7.19
CA TYR A 264 3.69 -19.27 6.00
C TYR A 264 3.09 -20.64 6.33
N ALA A 265 2.41 -21.21 5.33
CA ALA A 265 1.79 -22.52 5.44
C ALA A 265 2.79 -23.66 5.24
N LEU A 266 2.76 -24.62 6.16
CA LEU A 266 3.37 -25.95 5.98
C LEU A 266 2.26 -26.99 5.95
N ILE A 267 2.31 -27.84 4.93
CA ILE A 267 1.37 -28.96 4.76
C ILE A 267 2.16 -30.25 4.92
N ASP A 268 1.86 -31.01 5.96
CA ASP A 268 2.39 -32.35 6.17
C ASP A 268 1.23 -33.34 6.33
N LYS A 269 1.13 -34.31 5.42
CA LYS A 269 0.08 -35.36 5.41
C LYS A 269 -1.31 -34.82 5.76
N ASP A 270 -1.75 -33.82 5.00
CA ASP A 270 -3.05 -33.11 5.13
C ASP A 270 -3.22 -32.20 6.36
N ASN A 271 -2.22 -32.05 7.23
CA ASN A 271 -2.24 -31.08 8.32
C ASN A 271 -1.62 -29.75 7.89
N LEU A 272 -2.42 -28.69 7.95
CA LEU A 272 -1.97 -27.31 7.75
C LEU A 272 -1.46 -26.72 9.07
N THR A 273 -0.20 -26.28 9.09
CA THR A 273 0.38 -25.51 10.19
C THR A 273 0.90 -24.16 9.69
N TRP A 274 0.79 -23.13 10.53
CA TRP A 274 1.34 -21.81 10.24
C TRP A 274 2.63 -21.63 11.04
N ARG A 275 3.71 -21.21 10.36
CA ARG A 275 4.97 -20.84 11.02
C ARG A 275 5.27 -19.38 10.81
N ASP A 276 5.66 -18.69 11.89
CA ASP A 276 6.04 -17.30 11.83
C ASP A 276 7.39 -17.11 11.13
N ILE A 277 7.56 -15.94 10.53
CA ILE A 277 8.82 -15.51 9.93
C ILE A 277 9.72 -14.90 11.00
N THR A 278 10.82 -15.59 11.31
CA THR A 278 11.80 -15.20 12.33
C THR A 278 13.04 -14.53 11.75
N THR A 279 13.33 -14.73 10.47
CA THR A 279 14.50 -14.19 9.76
C THR A 279 14.13 -13.80 8.34
N ALA A 280 14.89 -12.88 7.74
CA ALA A 280 14.74 -12.49 6.35
C ALA A 280 14.89 -13.71 5.44
N THR A 281 13.82 -14.03 4.73
CA THR A 281 13.73 -15.20 3.89
C THR A 281 13.11 -14.81 2.56
N ASP A 282 13.72 -15.25 1.47
CA ASP A 282 13.12 -15.13 0.15
C ASP A 282 11.96 -16.13 0.05
N LEU A 283 10.83 -15.68 -0.50
CA LEU A 283 9.62 -16.51 -0.53
C LEU A 283 9.82 -17.83 -1.29
N ASP A 284 10.70 -17.80 -2.29
CA ASP A 284 11.06 -18.95 -3.12
C ASP A 284 11.76 -20.06 -2.32
N ASP A 285 12.46 -19.71 -1.23
CA ASP A 285 13.16 -20.67 -0.38
C ASP A 285 12.22 -21.41 0.57
N LEU A 286 11.07 -20.80 0.92
CA LEU A 286 10.12 -21.36 1.87
C LEU A 286 9.32 -22.55 1.32
N LYS A 287 9.25 -22.72 -0.02
CA LYS A 287 8.42 -23.73 -0.69
C LYS A 287 6.96 -23.77 -0.19
N THR A 288 6.47 -22.64 0.32
CA THR A 288 5.12 -22.48 0.85
C THR A 288 4.10 -22.28 -0.26
N LYS A 289 2.86 -22.72 -0.03
CA LYS A 289 1.73 -22.49 -0.94
C LYS A 289 0.86 -21.31 -0.54
N ALA A 290 1.06 -20.78 0.67
CA ALA A 290 0.27 -19.67 1.16
C ALA A 290 1.03 -18.83 2.20
N LEU A 291 0.69 -17.55 2.24
CA LEU A 291 1.06 -16.63 3.30
C LEU A 291 -0.19 -16.19 4.06
N LYS A 292 -0.05 -16.05 5.37
CA LYS A 292 -1.03 -15.39 6.23
C LYS A 292 -0.41 -14.12 6.77
N ILE A 293 -1.03 -13.00 6.40
CA ILE A 293 -0.66 -11.66 6.86
C ILE A 293 -1.72 -11.23 7.86
N SER A 294 -1.28 -10.91 9.07
CA SER A 294 -2.14 -10.42 10.13
C SER A 294 -1.67 -9.06 10.61
N PHE A 295 -2.63 -8.21 10.98
CA PHE A 295 -2.39 -6.85 11.46
C PHE A 295 -3.59 -6.40 12.31
N LYS A 296 -3.45 -5.27 12.99
CA LYS A 296 -4.54 -4.58 13.68
C LYS A 296 -4.87 -3.27 12.99
N ILE A 297 -6.14 -2.86 13.07
CA ILE A 297 -6.58 -1.51 12.76
C ILE A 297 -7.36 -0.99 13.95
N ASN A 298 -6.87 0.07 14.59
CA ASN A 298 -7.46 0.61 15.82
C ASN A 298 -7.76 -0.52 16.83
N ASP A 299 -6.73 -1.32 17.12
CA ASP A 299 -6.75 -2.47 18.05
C ASP A 299 -7.61 -3.69 17.67
N LYS A 300 -8.38 -3.64 16.59
CA LYS A 300 -9.12 -4.81 16.08
C LYS A 300 -8.24 -5.64 15.16
N TYR A 301 -8.23 -6.95 15.37
CA TYR A 301 -7.45 -7.90 14.59
C TYR A 301 -8.07 -8.18 13.22
N PHE A 302 -7.21 -8.24 12.19
CA PHE A 302 -7.55 -8.65 10.85
C PHE A 302 -6.48 -9.56 10.27
N GLU A 303 -6.90 -10.47 9.40
CA GLU A 303 -5.99 -11.31 8.63
C GLU A 303 -6.41 -11.44 7.17
N LYS A 304 -5.43 -11.79 6.34
CA LYS A 304 -5.59 -12.18 4.94
C LYS A 304 -4.67 -13.34 4.63
N ILE A 305 -5.27 -14.42 4.13
CA ILE A 305 -4.55 -15.53 3.53
C ILE A 305 -4.44 -15.28 2.02
N ILE A 306 -3.24 -15.48 1.49
CA ILE A 306 -2.89 -15.29 0.08
C ILE A 306 -2.27 -16.60 -0.40
N LEU A 307 -2.87 -17.19 -1.44
CA LEU A 307 -2.32 -18.35 -2.11
C LEU A 307 -1.27 -17.90 -3.13
N LEU A 308 -0.18 -18.64 -3.23
CA LEU A 308 0.99 -18.35 -4.06
C LEU A 308 1.05 -19.20 -5.33
#